data_AF-A0A2N6SQL1-F1
#
_entry.id   AF-A0A2N6SQL1-F1
#
_cell.length_a   1.000
_cell.length_b   1.000
_cell.length_c   1.000
_cell.angle_alpha   90.00
_cell.angle_beta   90.00
_cell.angle_gamma   90.00
#
_symmetry.space_group_name_H-M   'P 1'
#
loop_
_entity.id
_entity.type
_entity.pdbx_description
1 polymer ?
#
loop_
_entity_poly.entity_id
_entity_poly.type
_entity_poly.pdbx_seq_one_letter_code
_entity_poly.pdbx_strand_id
1 'polypeptide(L)'
;MKHLKKSLAMILVFAMTFIAVAPLSEVFADSLEVKQEEPKLEISELKEGLTQAVKSVEDIEPADEKYKEVMDQFYEAHDFLDKEIKIAEMKQRQAVGSAGAVGALENTIYDLTTIPVRVQLMIRIGRAIRFATTELSNKVIAAHTKITEYIITGLLYAVNPFASEQQIMDYIQQFDKLEQELLAYPDLGPNDIATIYKKAAVWREIGEAKKVRASRTKFGNSFIVRELSEEISKTVGLQFRITVKCGELDEQVKKLHEAMEKITGPKIKAEKIEFKEGNLGAISINKTTTISPVVRPNEVKDKEVFIYSSNAFMARVVGKTIIPLRTGTVMITVISKDGYAKSNFELHIVEPGHSVEGIPFLQATGENSEYLNTNTNGGGVVNNSLVGKDTYEVKNIGFSVKSTTLKVGDTFDLASKTFVFPENALEKEVSYKSDNEAIATVNEKGTIKAVAEGSTTITATTKNGVTNKFKLNVIKKIDKDEYQITEINPSERKAGIFSIEFKATKNGKKYNGPAKVTVSYTKKAIKRDVYFNNGVASVKYNGFEFGTWVKDFNVKIELKDQVKTFELNY
;
A
#
# COMPACT_ATOMS: atom_id res chain seq x y z
N MET A 1 13.22 17.36 3.80
CA MET A 1 13.11 17.02 5.25
C MET A 1 12.59 18.14 6.17
N LYS A 2 12.73 19.45 5.88
CA LYS A 2 12.10 20.54 6.68
C LYS A 2 10.67 20.95 6.26
N HIS A 3 10.18 20.49 5.11
CA HIS A 3 8.84 20.84 4.59
C HIS A 3 7.72 19.85 4.92
N LEU A 4 8.04 18.62 5.36
CA LEU A 4 7.03 17.58 5.65
C LEU A 4 6.38 17.76 7.03
N LYS A 5 7.15 18.15 8.05
CA LYS A 5 6.64 18.47 9.41
C LYS A 5 5.63 19.63 9.44
N LYS A 6 5.55 20.46 8.39
CA LYS A 6 4.58 21.56 8.29
C LYS A 6 3.22 21.11 7.72
N SER A 7 3.10 19.94 7.11
CA SER A 7 1.90 19.55 6.37
C SER A 7 0.80 18.95 7.25
N LEU A 8 1.14 18.22 8.32
CA LEU A 8 0.15 17.78 9.32
C LEU A 8 -0.16 18.87 10.34
N ALA A 9 0.82 19.74 10.65
CA ALA A 9 0.62 20.94 11.45
C ALA A 9 -0.45 21.88 10.83
N MET A 10 -0.66 21.85 9.51
CA MET A 10 -1.67 22.68 8.85
C MET A 10 -3.11 22.14 9.02
N ILE A 11 -3.28 20.82 9.20
CA ILE A 11 -4.57 20.25 9.66
C ILE A 11 -4.81 20.64 11.13
N LEU A 12 -3.74 20.68 11.93
CA LEU A 12 -3.75 21.11 13.33
C LEU A 12 -4.12 22.59 13.51
N VAL A 13 -3.66 23.47 12.61
CA VAL A 13 -3.96 24.91 12.67
C VAL A 13 -5.41 25.23 12.29
N PHE A 14 -6.04 24.44 11.41
CA PHE A 14 -7.44 24.69 11.02
C PHE A 14 -8.46 24.19 12.07
N ALA A 15 -8.08 23.22 12.91
CA ALA A 15 -8.90 22.78 14.03
C ALA A 15 -8.85 23.75 15.24
N MET A 16 -7.87 24.65 15.31
CA MET A 16 -7.67 25.58 16.44
C MET A 16 -8.26 26.99 16.25
N THR A 17 -8.83 27.36 15.10
CA THR A 17 -9.27 28.75 14.83
C THR A 17 -10.78 29.03 14.91
N PHE A 18 -11.54 28.25 15.70
CA PHE A 18 -12.90 28.66 16.08
C PHE A 18 -13.10 28.55 17.60
N ILE A 19 -12.63 29.57 18.32
CA ILE A 19 -13.18 29.91 19.63
C ILE A 19 -13.65 31.36 19.53
N ALA A 20 -14.90 31.54 19.08
CA ALA A 20 -15.61 32.78 19.32
C ALA A 20 -16.12 32.71 20.77
N VAL A 21 -15.53 33.56 21.63
CA VAL A 21 -15.91 33.73 23.03
C VAL A 21 -17.28 34.41 23.08
N ALA A 22 -18.26 33.79 23.75
CA ALA A 22 -19.46 34.47 24.24
C ALA A 22 -19.59 34.24 25.76
N PRO A 23 -20.01 35.24 26.56
CA PRO A 23 -19.84 35.21 28.00
C PRO A 23 -20.97 34.51 28.76
N LEU A 24 -20.54 34.00 29.92
CA LEU A 24 -21.27 33.52 31.10
C LEU A 24 -22.69 34.08 31.31
N SER A 25 -23.63 33.18 31.61
CA SER A 25 -24.58 33.37 32.71
C SER A 25 -24.87 32.02 33.36
N GLU A 26 -24.56 31.92 34.66
CA GLU A 26 -25.00 30.85 35.56
C GLU A 26 -26.52 30.96 35.78
N VAL A 27 -27.21 29.84 36.02
CA VAL A 27 -28.08 29.52 37.18
C VAL A 27 -28.86 28.22 36.85
N PHE A 28 -28.60 27.13 37.57
CA PHE A 28 -29.55 26.37 38.41
C PHE A 28 -28.95 25.01 38.82
N ALA A 29 -29.04 24.77 40.12
CA ALA A 29 -28.49 23.65 40.86
C ALA A 29 -29.38 22.39 40.83
N ASP A 30 -28.76 21.30 41.29
CA ASP A 30 -29.33 20.02 41.73
C ASP A 30 -30.00 19.12 40.67
N SER A 31 -29.18 18.22 40.13
CA SER A 31 -29.62 16.86 39.84
C SER A 31 -28.48 15.89 40.14
N LEU A 32 -28.73 15.01 41.11
CA LEU A 32 -27.94 13.85 41.54
C LEU A 32 -26.94 13.33 40.49
N GLU A 33 -25.65 13.47 40.76
CA GLU A 33 -24.59 12.76 40.03
C GLU A 33 -24.71 11.26 40.31
N VAL A 34 -25.45 10.55 39.44
CA VAL A 34 -25.16 9.14 39.20
C VAL A 34 -23.83 9.12 38.45
N LYS A 35 -22.73 8.84 39.16
CA LYS A 35 -21.45 8.51 38.53
C LYS A 35 -21.66 7.29 37.63
N GLN A 36 -21.92 7.52 36.35
CA GLN A 36 -21.72 6.51 35.32
C GLN A 36 -20.21 6.25 35.26
N GLU A 37 -19.77 5.12 35.79
CA GLU A 37 -18.40 4.66 35.57
C GLU A 37 -18.22 4.43 34.06
N GLU A 38 -17.37 5.25 33.43
CA GLU A 38 -17.01 5.08 32.02
C GLU A 38 -16.44 3.68 31.79
N PRO A 39 -16.81 3.00 30.69
CA PRO A 39 -16.40 1.63 30.41
C PRO A 39 -14.87 1.55 30.39
N LYS A 40 -14.31 0.77 31.34
CA LYS A 40 -12.89 0.38 31.36
C LYS A 40 -12.63 -0.61 30.23
N LEU A 41 -12.45 -0.10 29.02
CA LEU A 41 -11.65 -0.79 28.02
C LEU A 41 -10.18 -0.64 28.41
N GLU A 42 -9.44 -1.74 28.47
CA GLU A 42 -8.07 -1.71 28.96
C GLU A 42 -7.15 -0.97 27.97
N ILE A 43 -6.69 0.22 28.37
CA ILE A 43 -5.77 1.04 27.57
C ILE A 43 -4.49 0.29 27.18
N SER A 44 -4.07 -0.70 27.99
CA SER A 44 -3.01 -1.66 27.68
C SER A 44 -3.27 -2.39 26.35
N GLU A 45 -4.49 -2.86 26.12
CA GLU A 45 -4.89 -3.57 24.91
C GLU A 45 -4.83 -2.64 23.68
N LEU A 46 -5.31 -1.40 23.81
CA LEU A 46 -5.25 -0.43 22.72
C LEU A 46 -3.81 -0.13 22.29
N LYS A 47 -2.90 0.01 23.25
CA LYS A 47 -1.46 0.20 22.99
C LYS A 47 -0.81 -1.04 22.37
N GLU A 48 -1.19 -2.23 22.83
CA GLU A 48 -0.72 -3.48 22.24
C GLU A 48 -1.19 -3.61 20.78
N GLY A 49 -2.43 -3.24 20.48
CA GLY A 49 -2.97 -3.23 19.13
C GLY A 49 -2.22 -2.29 18.19
N LEU A 50 -1.89 -1.07 18.64
CA LEU A 50 -1.04 -0.15 17.87
C LEU A 50 0.37 -0.72 17.64
N THR A 51 0.96 -1.32 18.68
CA THR A 51 2.26 -1.98 18.58
C THR A 51 2.24 -3.11 17.55
N GLN A 52 1.16 -3.92 17.52
CA GLN A 52 0.96 -4.96 16.52
C GLN A 52 0.87 -4.38 15.10
N ALA A 53 0.14 -3.28 14.93
CA ALA A 53 0.04 -2.61 13.63
C ALA A 53 1.44 -2.20 13.12
N VAL A 54 2.26 -1.60 13.98
CA VAL A 54 3.65 -1.23 13.65
C VAL A 54 4.51 -2.45 13.31
N LYS A 55 4.46 -3.50 14.14
CA LYS A 55 5.19 -4.77 13.88
C LYS A 55 4.86 -5.39 12.53
N SER A 56 3.63 -5.21 12.06
CA SER A 56 3.23 -5.72 10.74
C SER A 56 3.87 -4.97 9.56
N VAL A 57 4.52 -3.84 9.80
CA VAL A 57 5.05 -2.94 8.76
C VAL A 57 6.54 -2.61 8.94
N GLU A 58 7.09 -2.72 10.15
CA GLU A 58 8.43 -2.20 10.51
C GLU A 58 9.61 -2.80 9.72
N ASP A 59 9.48 -4.04 9.22
CA ASP A 59 10.49 -4.76 8.44
C ASP A 59 10.35 -4.54 6.92
N ILE A 60 9.36 -3.74 6.48
CA ILE A 60 9.07 -3.50 5.07
C ILE A 60 9.88 -2.29 4.57
N GLU A 61 10.73 -2.53 3.57
CA GLU A 61 11.39 -1.45 2.82
C GLU A 61 10.47 -0.92 1.72
N PRO A 62 10.31 0.42 1.59
CA PRO A 62 9.44 1.00 0.58
C PRO A 62 9.99 0.82 -0.83
N ALA A 63 9.11 0.47 -1.78
CA ALA A 63 9.49 0.22 -3.17
C ALA A 63 9.88 1.49 -3.94
N ASP A 64 9.25 2.62 -3.60
CA ASP A 64 9.47 3.92 -4.23
C ASP A 64 9.13 5.08 -3.28
N GLU A 65 9.32 6.31 -3.75
CA GLU A 65 9.02 7.52 -2.98
C GLU A 65 7.53 7.62 -2.61
N LYS A 66 6.63 7.20 -3.50
CA LYS A 66 5.19 7.23 -3.23
C LYS A 66 4.78 6.23 -2.14
N TYR A 67 5.34 5.03 -2.18
CA TYR A 67 5.13 4.00 -1.16
C TYR A 67 5.74 4.44 0.17
N LYS A 68 6.89 5.11 0.13
CA LYS A 68 7.47 5.74 1.31
C LYS A 68 6.53 6.78 1.91
N GLU A 69 5.91 7.65 1.09
CA GLU A 69 4.93 8.61 1.59
C GLU A 69 3.74 7.93 2.28
N VAL A 70 3.26 6.82 1.74
CA VAL A 70 2.18 6.02 2.36
C VAL A 70 2.61 5.45 3.72
N MET A 71 3.83 4.93 3.80
CA MET A 71 4.40 4.40 5.05
C MET A 71 4.61 5.52 6.08
N ASP A 72 5.11 6.68 5.66
CA ASP A 72 5.29 7.85 6.51
C ASP A 72 3.92 8.31 7.07
N GLN A 73 2.86 8.34 6.24
CA GLN A 73 1.50 8.64 6.70
C GLN A 73 0.96 7.60 7.69
N PHE A 74 1.30 6.32 7.53
CA PHE A 74 0.93 5.28 8.47
C PHE A 74 1.56 5.51 9.86
N TYR A 75 2.86 5.81 9.92
CA TYR A 75 3.52 6.13 11.18
C TYR A 75 3.02 7.43 11.80
N GLU A 76 2.73 8.45 10.98
CA GLU A 76 2.13 9.70 11.47
C GLU A 76 0.74 9.45 12.09
N ALA A 77 -0.10 8.63 11.47
CA ALA A 77 -1.40 8.25 12.00
C ALA A 77 -1.30 7.43 13.29
N HIS A 78 -0.33 6.50 13.35
CA HIS A 78 -0.01 5.75 14.57
C HIS A 78 0.37 6.69 15.72
N ASP A 79 1.33 7.59 15.49
CA ASP A 79 1.82 8.52 16.51
C ASP A 79 0.73 9.49 16.97
N PHE A 80 -0.17 9.85 16.06
CA PHE A 80 -1.35 10.63 16.40
C PHE A 80 -2.28 9.85 17.35
N LEU A 81 -2.65 8.63 16.99
CA LEU A 81 -3.57 7.82 17.79
C LEU A 81 -2.96 7.42 19.15
N ASP A 82 -1.67 7.13 19.21
CA ASP A 82 -0.94 6.85 20.46
C ASP A 82 -1.00 8.05 21.44
N LYS A 83 -0.91 9.28 20.93
CA LYS A 83 -1.09 10.49 21.77
C LYS A 83 -2.51 10.59 22.32
N GLU A 84 -3.53 10.34 21.50
CA GLU A 84 -4.93 10.39 21.93
C GLU A 84 -5.23 9.32 22.99
N ILE A 85 -4.68 8.11 22.82
CA ILE A 85 -4.78 7.03 23.82
C ILE A 85 -4.11 7.45 25.14
N LYS A 86 -2.94 8.10 25.09
CA LYS A 86 -2.26 8.62 26.29
C LYS A 86 -3.08 9.71 26.98
N ILE A 87 -3.74 10.60 26.23
CA ILE A 87 -4.65 11.61 26.79
C ILE A 87 -5.84 10.94 27.48
N ALA A 88 -6.46 9.95 26.84
CA ALA A 88 -7.55 9.16 27.43
C ALA A 88 -7.11 8.46 28.73
N GLU A 89 -5.89 7.89 28.77
CA GLU A 89 -5.32 7.25 29.95
C GLU A 89 -5.11 8.22 31.11
N MET A 90 -4.57 9.40 30.82
CA MET A 90 -4.35 10.43 31.83
C MET A 90 -5.69 10.86 32.46
N LYS A 91 -6.74 11.04 31.66
CA LYS A 91 -8.09 11.34 32.16
C LYS A 91 -8.65 10.22 33.03
N GLN A 92 -8.56 8.97 32.58
CA GLN A 92 -9.07 7.83 33.33
C GLN A 92 -8.38 7.68 34.70
N ARG A 93 -7.05 7.93 34.77
CA ARG A 93 -6.31 7.92 36.03
C ARG A 93 -6.71 9.06 36.97
N GLN A 94 -7.03 10.24 36.43
CA GLN A 94 -7.48 11.37 37.23
C GLN A 94 -8.90 11.20 37.76
N ALA A 95 -9.81 10.56 37.02
CA ALA A 95 -11.14 10.22 37.54
C ALA A 95 -11.09 9.31 38.79
N VAL A 96 -10.00 8.54 38.95
CA VAL A 96 -9.75 7.65 40.09
C VAL A 96 -8.98 8.35 41.23
N GLY A 97 -8.36 9.52 40.98
CA GLY A 97 -7.61 10.31 41.95
C GLY A 97 -8.36 11.57 42.41
N SER A 98 -8.41 11.82 43.72
CA SER A 98 -9.10 12.96 44.35
C SER A 98 -8.95 14.31 43.63
N ALA A 99 -10.07 15.04 43.54
CA ALA A 99 -10.36 16.29 42.84
C ALA A 99 -9.51 17.54 43.21
N GLY A 100 -8.18 17.45 43.14
CA GLY A 100 -7.29 18.49 43.66
C GLY A 100 -6.11 18.83 42.75
N ALA A 101 -6.33 19.13 41.47
CA ALA A 101 -5.44 19.96 40.64
C ALA A 101 -6.09 20.17 39.26
N VAL A 102 -6.99 21.14 39.16
CA VAL A 102 -7.64 21.51 37.89
C VAL A 102 -6.68 22.40 37.09
N GLY A 103 -5.75 21.78 36.36
CA GLY A 103 -5.18 22.35 35.15
C GLY A 103 -5.97 21.79 33.97
N ALA A 104 -6.36 22.64 33.02
CA ALA A 104 -7.08 22.23 31.81
C ALA A 104 -6.22 21.28 30.97
N LEU A 105 -6.36 19.98 31.19
CA LEU A 105 -5.80 18.99 30.27
C LEU A 105 -6.55 19.10 28.94
N GLU A 106 -5.82 19.03 27.84
CA GLU A 106 -6.41 18.98 26.51
C GLU A 106 -7.39 17.81 26.42
N ASN A 107 -8.62 18.08 25.97
CA ASN A 107 -9.57 17.03 25.64
C ASN A 107 -9.05 16.27 24.41
N THR A 108 -9.27 14.95 24.38
CA THR A 108 -9.09 14.20 23.13
C THR A 108 -9.96 14.82 22.05
N ILE A 109 -9.42 14.90 20.83
CA ILE A 109 -10.21 15.36 19.68
C ILE A 109 -11.17 14.29 19.18
N TYR A 110 -11.00 13.05 19.65
CA TYR A 110 -11.86 11.92 19.34
C TYR A 110 -12.91 11.72 20.41
N ASP A 111 -14.06 11.21 19.98
CA ASP A 111 -14.93 10.50 20.88
C ASP A 111 -14.19 9.25 21.37
N LEU A 112 -14.11 9.05 22.69
CA LEU A 112 -13.44 7.94 23.35
C LEU A 112 -13.94 6.59 22.83
N THR A 113 -15.21 6.51 22.44
CA THR A 113 -15.83 5.30 21.85
C THR A 113 -15.24 4.92 20.49
N THR A 114 -14.65 5.87 19.75
CA THR A 114 -14.10 5.64 18.40
C THR A 114 -12.63 5.23 18.42
N ILE A 115 -11.90 5.44 19.52
CA ILE A 115 -10.48 5.08 19.63
C ILE A 115 -10.23 3.59 19.35
N PRO A 116 -11.02 2.63 19.89
CA PRO A 116 -10.78 1.20 19.67
C PRO A 116 -10.91 0.79 18.21
N VAL A 117 -11.93 1.31 17.51
CA VAL A 117 -12.13 1.00 16.09
C VAL A 117 -11.05 1.64 15.20
N ARG A 118 -10.49 2.79 15.58
CA ARG A 118 -9.32 3.38 14.91
C ARG A 118 -8.07 2.51 15.07
N VAL A 119 -7.85 1.93 16.25
CA VAL A 119 -6.75 0.97 16.47
C VAL A 119 -6.93 -0.26 15.60
N GLN A 120 -8.16 -0.78 15.48
CA GLN A 120 -8.46 -1.91 14.58
C GLN A 120 -8.24 -1.54 13.11
N LEU A 121 -8.60 -0.33 12.70
CA LEU A 121 -8.31 0.17 11.37
C LEU A 121 -6.79 0.24 11.11
N MET A 122 -6.00 0.69 12.09
CA MET A 122 -4.53 0.68 11.97
C MET A 122 -3.96 -0.73 11.82
N ILE A 123 -4.45 -1.71 12.59
CA ILE A 123 -4.07 -3.12 12.44
C ILE A 123 -4.41 -3.62 11.02
N ARG A 124 -5.59 -3.27 10.52
CA ARG A 124 -6.04 -3.65 9.17
C ARG A 124 -5.20 -3.01 8.08
N ILE A 125 -4.85 -1.73 8.22
CA ILE A 125 -3.97 -1.03 7.28
C ILE A 125 -2.58 -1.65 7.28
N GLY A 126 -2.04 -2.00 8.46
CA GLY A 126 -0.77 -2.71 8.56
C GLY A 126 -0.78 -4.05 7.81
N ARG A 127 -1.87 -4.82 7.94
CA ARG A 127 -2.11 -6.03 7.12
C ARG A 127 -2.11 -5.72 5.63
N ALA A 128 -2.83 -4.67 5.21
CA ALA A 128 -2.94 -4.29 3.81
C ALA A 128 -1.57 -3.91 3.19
N ILE A 129 -0.75 -3.17 3.94
CA ILE A 129 0.62 -2.81 3.55
C ILE A 129 1.47 -4.08 3.40
N ARG A 130 1.41 -5.00 4.38
CA ARG A 130 2.14 -6.28 4.30
C ARG A 130 1.70 -7.07 3.06
N PHE A 131 0.40 -7.31 2.90
CA PHE A 131 -0.18 -8.01 1.76
C PHE A 131 0.26 -7.40 0.41
N ALA A 132 0.29 -6.07 0.30
CA ALA A 132 0.76 -5.39 -0.89
C ALA A 132 2.25 -5.67 -1.22
N THR A 133 3.09 -5.86 -0.20
CA THR A 133 4.54 -6.08 -0.39
C THR A 133 4.94 -7.54 -0.51
N THR A 134 4.16 -8.46 0.06
CA THR A 134 4.46 -9.89 0.09
C THR A 134 3.74 -10.60 -1.06
N GLU A 135 2.42 -10.54 -1.09
CA GLU A 135 1.58 -11.38 -1.95
C GLU A 135 1.32 -10.75 -3.32
N LEU A 136 1.25 -9.41 -3.40
CA LEU A 136 1.00 -8.72 -4.68
C LEU A 136 2.28 -8.42 -5.47
N SER A 137 3.46 -8.75 -4.96
CA SER A 137 4.74 -8.34 -5.57
C SER A 137 4.94 -8.75 -7.04
N ASN A 138 4.29 -9.84 -7.48
CA ASN A 138 4.31 -10.31 -8.86
C ASN A 138 3.07 -9.89 -9.69
N LYS A 139 2.17 -9.10 -9.13
CA LYS A 139 0.95 -8.63 -9.81
C LYS A 139 1.23 -7.36 -10.63
N VAL A 140 0.31 -7.06 -11.54
CA VAL A 140 0.32 -5.82 -12.32
C VAL A 140 0.15 -4.57 -11.42
N ILE A 141 0.67 -3.43 -11.89
CA ILE A 141 0.65 -2.14 -11.16
C ILE A 141 -0.79 -1.70 -10.77
N ALA A 142 -1.80 -2.11 -11.54
CA ALA A 142 -3.20 -1.81 -11.24
C ALA A 142 -3.66 -2.38 -9.88
N ALA A 143 -3.21 -3.58 -9.50
CA ALA A 143 -3.50 -4.17 -8.20
C ALA A 143 -2.92 -3.32 -7.06
N HIS A 144 -1.66 -2.90 -7.20
CA HIS A 144 -0.99 -2.03 -6.22
C HIS A 144 -1.66 -0.66 -6.09
N THR A 145 -2.13 -0.09 -7.21
CA THR A 145 -2.84 1.20 -7.22
C THR A 145 -4.11 1.11 -6.37
N LYS A 146 -4.87 0.02 -6.52
CA LYS A 146 -6.13 -0.17 -5.82
C LYS A 146 -5.95 -0.41 -4.32
N ILE A 147 -4.96 -1.21 -3.92
CA ILE A 147 -4.68 -1.38 -2.48
C ILE A 147 -4.08 -0.11 -1.83
N THR A 148 -3.29 0.66 -2.57
CA THR A 148 -2.78 1.95 -2.07
C THR A 148 -3.92 2.93 -1.81
N GLU A 149 -4.95 2.94 -2.67
CA GLU A 149 -6.15 3.72 -2.42
C GLU A 149 -6.88 3.29 -1.14
N TYR A 150 -6.97 1.98 -0.90
CA TYR A 150 -7.53 1.45 0.34
C TYR A 150 -6.72 1.90 1.58
N ILE A 151 -5.39 1.83 1.49
CA ILE A 151 -4.52 2.22 2.60
C ILE A 151 -4.66 3.72 2.91
N ILE A 152 -4.54 4.59 1.91
CA ILE A 152 -4.56 6.04 2.15
C ILE A 152 -5.93 6.52 2.63
N THR A 153 -7.01 5.98 2.06
CA THR A 153 -8.37 6.30 2.50
C THR A 153 -8.61 5.81 3.93
N GLY A 154 -8.10 4.63 4.30
CA GLY A 154 -8.12 4.15 5.68
C GLY A 154 -7.36 5.08 6.63
N LEU A 155 -6.17 5.54 6.25
CA LEU A 155 -5.40 6.49 7.06
C LEU A 155 -6.15 7.81 7.26
N LEU A 156 -6.89 8.28 6.25
CA LEU A 156 -7.77 9.45 6.38
C LEU A 156 -8.87 9.21 7.43
N TYR A 157 -9.56 8.07 7.39
CA TYR A 157 -10.56 7.70 8.40
C TYR A 157 -9.95 7.61 9.80
N ALA A 158 -8.77 6.99 9.92
CA ALA A 158 -8.08 6.79 11.20
C ALA A 158 -7.75 8.12 11.89
N VAL A 159 -7.35 9.15 11.14
CA VAL A 159 -6.98 10.45 11.71
C VAL A 159 -8.15 11.45 11.83
N ASN A 160 -9.26 11.24 11.10
CA ASN A 160 -10.36 12.21 11.07
C ASN A 160 -11.28 12.10 12.30
N PRO A 161 -11.39 13.14 13.15
CA PRO A 161 -12.19 13.07 14.36
C PRO A 161 -13.70 13.01 14.15
N PHE A 162 -14.17 13.37 12.96
CA PHE A 162 -15.58 13.35 12.59
C PHE A 162 -15.99 12.05 11.87
N ALA A 163 -15.07 11.10 11.72
CA ALA A 163 -15.42 9.75 11.29
C ALA A 163 -16.13 9.01 12.43
N SER A 164 -17.36 8.56 12.17
CA SER A 164 -18.13 7.76 13.13
C SER A 164 -17.60 6.33 13.24
N GLU A 165 -17.93 5.67 14.34
CA GLU A 165 -17.54 4.28 14.59
C GLU A 165 -17.98 3.34 13.45
N GLN A 166 -19.25 3.43 13.04
CA GLN A 166 -19.81 2.59 11.99
C GLN A 166 -19.05 2.73 10.68
N GLN A 167 -18.70 3.96 10.27
CA GLN A 167 -17.95 4.21 9.03
C GLN A 167 -16.58 3.54 9.02
N ILE A 168 -15.84 3.71 10.12
CA ILE A 168 -14.50 3.14 10.28
C ILE A 168 -14.59 1.62 10.13
N MET A 169 -15.63 1.03 10.70
CA MET A 169 -15.78 -0.41 10.71
C MET A 169 -16.30 -0.98 9.39
N ASP A 170 -17.27 -0.33 8.74
CA ASP A 170 -17.70 -0.68 7.37
C ASP A 170 -16.50 -0.65 6.42
N TYR A 171 -15.61 0.32 6.60
CA TYR A 171 -14.38 0.43 5.83
C TYR A 171 -13.39 -0.72 6.12
N ILE A 172 -13.25 -1.16 7.38
CA ILE A 172 -12.43 -2.32 7.74
C ILE A 172 -12.92 -3.58 7.02
N GLN A 173 -14.24 -3.78 6.93
CA GLN A 173 -14.83 -4.98 6.31
C GLN A 173 -14.61 -5.07 4.79
N GLN A 174 -14.42 -3.94 4.10
CA GLN A 174 -14.15 -3.93 2.66
C GLN A 174 -12.86 -4.66 2.27
N PHE A 175 -11.90 -4.79 3.21
CA PHE A 175 -10.59 -5.36 2.91
C PHE A 175 -10.67 -6.80 2.42
N ASP A 176 -11.51 -7.65 3.02
CA ASP A 176 -11.51 -9.08 2.69
C ASP A 176 -12.04 -9.30 1.25
N LYS A 177 -13.05 -8.52 0.83
CA LYS A 177 -13.51 -8.50 -0.56
C LYS A 177 -12.43 -7.97 -1.50
N LEU A 178 -11.75 -6.89 -1.09
CA LEU A 178 -10.67 -6.30 -1.87
C LEU A 178 -9.48 -7.27 -2.03
N GLU A 179 -9.10 -8.00 -0.99
CA GLU A 179 -8.04 -9.02 -1.00
C GLU A 179 -8.31 -10.05 -2.10
N GLN A 180 -9.53 -10.60 -2.14
CA GLN A 180 -9.93 -11.57 -3.18
C GLN A 180 -9.87 -10.97 -4.59
N GLU A 181 -10.35 -9.73 -4.73
CA GLU A 181 -10.30 -9.03 -6.01
C GLU A 181 -8.86 -8.84 -6.49
N LEU A 182 -7.96 -8.41 -5.60
CA LEU A 182 -6.54 -8.15 -5.91
C LEU A 182 -5.79 -9.42 -6.28
N LEU A 183 -6.09 -10.55 -5.63
CA LEU A 183 -5.51 -11.85 -5.98
C LEU A 183 -5.94 -12.32 -7.37
N ALA A 184 -7.13 -11.94 -7.83
CA ALA A 184 -7.66 -12.26 -9.15
C ALA A 184 -7.03 -11.43 -10.29
N TYR A 185 -6.27 -10.36 -9.99
CA TYR A 185 -5.53 -9.63 -11.02
C TYR A 185 -4.47 -10.53 -11.68
N PRO A 186 -4.14 -10.30 -12.96
CA PRO A 186 -3.13 -11.08 -13.65
C PRO A 186 -1.74 -10.88 -13.02
N ASP A 187 -0.98 -11.98 -12.98
CA ASP A 187 0.43 -11.97 -12.65
C ASP A 187 1.28 -11.51 -13.84
N LEU A 188 2.48 -10.99 -13.54
CA LEU A 188 3.47 -10.61 -14.53
C LEU A 188 4.04 -11.86 -15.22
N GLY A 189 3.97 -11.88 -16.54
CA GLY A 189 4.56 -12.92 -17.36
C GLY A 189 6.09 -12.80 -17.45
N PRO A 190 6.81 -13.87 -17.84
CA PRO A 190 8.28 -13.87 -17.91
C PRO A 190 8.86 -12.80 -18.86
N ASN A 191 8.11 -12.46 -19.91
CA ASN A 191 8.51 -11.47 -20.92
C ASN A 191 8.11 -10.04 -20.58
N ASP A 192 7.37 -9.84 -19.49
CA ASP A 192 6.99 -8.51 -19.03
C ASP A 192 8.19 -7.79 -18.40
N ILE A 193 8.17 -6.47 -18.43
CA ILE A 193 9.19 -5.66 -17.75
C ILE A 193 8.90 -5.72 -16.24
N ALA A 194 9.92 -6.00 -15.44
CA ALA A 194 9.76 -6.08 -13.99
C ALA A 194 9.30 -4.73 -13.42
N THR A 195 8.19 -4.77 -12.69
CA THR A 195 7.62 -3.59 -12.02
C THR A 195 8.50 -3.17 -10.85
N ILE A 196 8.26 -1.96 -10.32
CA ILE A 196 8.94 -1.47 -9.13
C ILE A 196 8.69 -2.36 -7.90
N TYR A 197 7.51 -2.97 -7.81
CA TYR A 197 7.13 -3.87 -6.72
C TYR A 197 7.85 -5.21 -6.80
N LYS A 198 7.96 -5.79 -8.01
CA LYS A 198 8.76 -7.00 -8.23
C LYS A 198 10.23 -6.75 -7.89
N LYS A 199 10.77 -5.63 -8.37
CA LYS A 199 12.12 -5.18 -8.02
C LYS A 199 12.30 -4.98 -6.52
N ALA A 200 11.33 -4.39 -5.82
CA ALA A 200 11.40 -4.21 -4.37
C ALA A 200 11.43 -5.55 -3.63
N ALA A 201 10.65 -6.54 -4.07
CA ALA A 201 10.73 -7.90 -3.54
C ALA A 201 12.13 -8.51 -3.73
N VAL A 202 12.73 -8.36 -4.91
CA VAL A 202 14.12 -8.80 -5.16
C VAL A 202 15.13 -8.04 -4.31
N TRP A 203 14.91 -6.76 -4.05
CA TRP A 203 15.78 -5.97 -3.18
C TRP A 203 15.81 -6.49 -1.75
N ARG A 204 14.66 -6.96 -1.22
CA ARG A 204 14.59 -7.64 0.08
C ARG A 204 15.42 -8.92 0.07
N GLU A 205 15.33 -9.74 -0.98
CA GLU A 205 16.14 -10.95 -1.13
C GLU A 205 17.65 -10.65 -1.20
N ILE A 206 18.05 -9.57 -1.88
CA ILE A 206 19.44 -9.08 -1.88
C ILE A 206 19.86 -8.65 -0.47
N GLY A 207 18.98 -8.00 0.29
CA GLY A 207 19.20 -7.63 1.69
C GLY A 207 19.50 -8.85 2.56
N GLU A 208 18.67 -9.89 2.46
CA GLU A 208 18.88 -11.16 3.15
C GLU A 208 20.19 -11.85 2.73
N ALA A 209 20.48 -11.89 1.43
CA ALA A 209 21.75 -12.41 0.91
C ALA A 209 22.96 -11.66 1.50
N LYS A 210 22.89 -10.33 1.62
CA LYS A 210 23.93 -9.51 2.25
C LYS A 210 24.08 -9.84 3.74
N LYS A 211 22.98 -10.09 4.48
CA LYS A 211 23.03 -10.53 5.89
C LYS A 211 23.71 -11.89 6.02
N VAL A 212 23.36 -12.86 5.17
CA VAL A 212 24.00 -14.19 5.11
C VAL A 212 25.49 -14.08 4.82
N ARG A 213 25.88 -13.26 3.83
CA ARG A 213 27.30 -13.01 3.55
C ARG A 213 28.03 -12.41 4.75
N ALA A 214 27.43 -11.39 5.39
CA ALA A 214 28.04 -10.72 6.53
C ALA A 214 28.23 -11.65 7.73
N SER A 215 27.30 -12.58 7.97
CA SER A 215 27.39 -13.54 9.08
C SER A 215 28.54 -14.53 8.94
N ARG A 216 29.01 -14.83 7.71
CA ARG A 216 30.16 -15.72 7.49
C ARG A 216 31.49 -14.98 7.29
N THR A 217 31.45 -13.79 6.72
CA THR A 217 32.67 -13.00 6.45
C THR A 217 33.37 -12.56 7.73
N LYS A 218 32.60 -12.29 8.80
CA LYS A 218 33.14 -11.95 10.14
C LYS A 218 34.04 -13.03 10.76
N PHE A 219 34.02 -14.25 10.25
CA PHE A 219 34.81 -15.38 10.74
C PHE A 219 35.98 -15.78 9.82
N GLY A 220 36.42 -14.89 8.92
CA GLY A 220 37.56 -15.15 8.02
C GLY A 220 37.25 -16.06 6.81
N ASN A 221 35.99 -16.46 6.64
CA ASN A 221 35.55 -17.40 5.59
C ASN A 221 35.20 -16.70 4.26
N SER A 222 36.07 -15.81 3.78
CA SER A 222 35.83 -15.03 2.56
C SER A 222 35.67 -15.91 1.30
N PHE A 223 36.31 -17.07 1.26
CA PHE A 223 36.21 -18.02 0.14
C PHE A 223 34.81 -18.65 0.02
N ILE A 224 34.18 -19.00 1.15
CA ILE A 224 32.85 -19.64 1.20
C ILE A 224 31.78 -18.71 0.61
N VAL A 225 31.91 -17.40 0.82
CA VAL A 225 30.92 -16.40 0.37
C VAL A 225 31.20 -15.84 -1.03
N ARG A 226 32.22 -16.33 -1.73
CA ARG A 226 32.64 -15.77 -3.04
C ARG A 226 31.53 -15.89 -4.09
N GLU A 227 30.95 -17.09 -4.22
CA GLU A 227 29.84 -17.35 -5.14
C GLU A 227 28.62 -16.47 -4.81
N LEU A 228 28.22 -16.43 -3.53
CA LEU A 228 27.13 -15.56 -3.08
C LEU A 228 27.42 -14.07 -3.38
N SER A 229 28.65 -13.63 -3.22
CA SER A 229 29.04 -12.24 -3.51
C SER A 229 28.93 -11.92 -5.00
N GLU A 230 29.28 -12.87 -5.86
CA GLU A 230 29.13 -12.75 -7.30
C GLU A 230 27.65 -12.67 -7.70
N GLU A 231 26.81 -13.56 -7.17
CA GLU A 231 25.38 -13.57 -7.46
C GLU A 231 24.66 -12.33 -6.90
N ILE A 232 25.06 -11.83 -5.72
CA ILE A 232 24.59 -10.53 -5.20
C ILE A 232 24.91 -9.43 -6.22
N SER A 233 26.15 -9.37 -6.73
CA SER A 233 26.59 -8.34 -7.67
C SER A 233 25.79 -8.38 -8.98
N LYS A 234 25.61 -9.58 -9.56
CA LYS A 234 24.81 -9.79 -10.78
C LYS A 234 23.36 -9.35 -10.58
N THR A 235 22.73 -9.76 -9.47
CA THR A 235 21.34 -9.41 -9.16
C THR A 235 21.16 -7.90 -8.97
N VAL A 236 22.09 -7.25 -8.26
CA VAL A 236 22.10 -5.78 -8.12
C VAL A 236 22.24 -5.10 -9.49
N GLY A 237 23.07 -5.62 -10.39
CA GLY A 237 23.20 -5.11 -11.75
C GLY A 237 21.87 -5.15 -12.53
N LEU A 238 21.12 -6.25 -12.43
CA LEU A 238 19.80 -6.39 -13.06
C LEU A 238 18.75 -5.44 -12.48
N GLN A 239 18.80 -5.18 -11.16
CA GLN A 239 17.87 -4.28 -10.50
C GLN A 239 17.85 -2.88 -11.14
N PHE A 240 19.03 -2.33 -11.42
CA PHE A 240 19.19 -0.99 -11.98
C PHE A 240 18.87 -0.91 -13.48
N ARG A 241 18.75 -2.05 -14.17
CA ARG A 241 18.32 -2.07 -15.57
C ARG A 241 16.83 -1.78 -15.65
N ILE A 242 16.47 -0.66 -16.26
CA ILE A 242 15.08 -0.20 -16.40
C ILE A 242 14.22 -1.21 -17.17
N THR A 243 14.79 -1.87 -18.19
CA THR A 243 14.08 -2.79 -19.10
C THR A 243 14.20 -4.27 -18.74
N VAL A 244 14.69 -4.60 -17.54
CA VAL A 244 14.88 -6.00 -17.11
C VAL A 244 13.56 -6.76 -17.17
N LYS A 245 13.59 -7.98 -17.71
CA LYS A 245 12.42 -8.83 -17.83
C LYS A 245 12.19 -9.62 -16.55
N CYS A 246 10.92 -9.91 -16.25
CA CYS A 246 10.52 -10.70 -15.10
C CYS A 246 11.23 -12.06 -15.05
N GLY A 247 11.27 -12.79 -16.16
CA GLY A 247 11.89 -14.12 -16.22
C GLY A 247 13.42 -14.07 -16.04
N GLU A 248 14.09 -13.07 -16.61
CA GLU A 248 15.54 -12.84 -16.41
C GLU A 248 15.83 -12.57 -14.93
N LEU A 249 15.00 -11.76 -14.27
CA LEU A 249 15.14 -11.43 -12.87
C LEU A 249 14.85 -12.64 -11.97
N ASP A 250 13.80 -13.40 -12.25
CA ASP A 250 13.41 -14.58 -11.49
C ASP A 250 14.49 -15.67 -11.57
N GLU A 251 15.08 -15.89 -12.76
CA GLU A 251 16.19 -16.83 -12.92
C GLU A 251 17.42 -16.40 -12.10
N GLN A 252 17.72 -15.09 -12.07
CA GLN A 252 18.84 -14.57 -11.30
C GLN A 252 18.59 -14.66 -9.79
N VAL A 253 17.36 -14.43 -9.33
CA VAL A 253 16.97 -14.62 -7.92
C VAL A 253 17.09 -16.08 -7.51
N LYS A 254 16.71 -17.02 -8.41
CA LYS A 254 16.90 -18.45 -8.16
C LYS A 254 18.38 -18.79 -7.90
N LYS A 255 19.30 -18.28 -8.73
CA LYS A 255 20.75 -18.46 -8.53
C LYS A 255 21.24 -17.84 -7.22
N LEU A 256 20.71 -16.67 -6.87
CA LEU A 256 21.00 -16.02 -5.59
C LEU A 256 20.58 -16.90 -4.41
N HIS A 257 19.38 -17.47 -4.45
CA HIS A 257 18.88 -18.39 -3.43
C HIS A 257 19.74 -19.66 -3.34
N GLU A 258 20.04 -20.31 -4.46
CA GLU A 258 20.91 -21.48 -4.49
C GLU A 258 22.30 -21.18 -3.86
N ALA A 259 22.88 -20.01 -4.14
CA ALA A 259 24.14 -19.58 -3.54
C ALA A 259 24.02 -19.30 -2.03
N MET A 260 22.88 -18.79 -1.56
CA MET A 260 22.61 -18.63 -0.12
C MET A 260 22.49 -19.99 0.57
N GLU A 261 21.77 -20.94 -0.04
CA GLU A 261 21.50 -22.25 0.53
C GLU A 261 22.76 -23.09 0.71
N LYS A 262 23.76 -22.95 -0.17
CA LYS A 262 25.09 -23.57 0.02
C LYS A 262 25.77 -23.15 1.33
N ILE A 263 25.39 -22.00 1.90
CA ILE A 263 26.03 -21.40 3.09
C ILE A 263 25.19 -21.64 4.35
N THR A 264 23.87 -21.55 4.23
CA THR A 264 22.93 -21.62 5.36
C THR A 264 22.22 -22.96 5.48
N GLY A 265 22.32 -23.82 4.47
CA GLY A 265 21.33 -24.86 4.21
C GLY A 265 20.06 -24.29 3.56
N PRO A 266 19.14 -25.16 3.11
CA PRO A 266 17.88 -24.75 2.48
C PRO A 266 17.07 -23.83 3.40
N LYS A 267 16.49 -22.77 2.85
CA LYS A 267 15.62 -21.87 3.63
C LYS A 267 14.27 -22.55 3.81
N ILE A 268 14.01 -23.01 5.02
CA ILE A 268 12.74 -23.64 5.38
C ILE A 268 11.69 -22.54 5.59
N LYS A 269 10.73 -22.46 4.67
CA LYS A 269 9.62 -21.49 4.69
C LYS A 269 8.43 -22.06 5.47
N ALA A 270 7.57 -21.18 5.97
CA ALA A 270 6.30 -21.60 6.52
C ALA A 270 5.42 -22.21 5.40
N GLU A 271 4.96 -23.44 5.59
CA GLU A 271 4.10 -24.16 4.64
C GLU A 271 2.64 -24.13 5.08
N LYS A 272 2.39 -24.31 6.39
CA LYS A 272 1.05 -24.28 6.96
C LYS A 272 1.08 -23.81 8.41
N ILE A 273 -0.09 -23.39 8.90
CA ILE A 273 -0.32 -23.08 10.31
C ILE A 273 -1.37 -24.04 10.84
N GLU A 274 -1.05 -24.71 11.94
CA GLU A 274 -1.98 -25.59 12.67
C GLU A 274 -2.37 -24.92 13.98
N PHE A 275 -3.56 -25.18 14.49
CA PHE A 275 -4.00 -24.69 15.80
C PHE A 275 -3.99 -25.85 16.79
N LYS A 276 -3.47 -25.64 18.01
CA LYS A 276 -3.47 -26.70 19.04
C LYS A 276 -4.88 -27.11 19.43
N GLU A 277 -5.82 -26.19 19.32
CA GLU A 277 -7.22 -26.32 19.67
C GLU A 277 -8.07 -26.97 18.55
N GLY A 278 -7.49 -27.20 17.37
CA GLY A 278 -8.22 -27.54 16.14
C GLY A 278 -8.63 -26.30 15.35
N ASN A 279 -9.33 -26.48 14.22
CA ASN A 279 -9.63 -25.38 13.29
C ASN A 279 -10.92 -24.61 13.64
N LEU A 280 -11.61 -24.98 14.71
CA LEU A 280 -12.85 -24.34 15.14
C LEU A 280 -13.00 -24.43 16.65
N GLY A 281 -13.73 -23.50 17.26
CA GLY A 281 -14.02 -23.50 18.69
C GLY A 281 -15.05 -22.47 19.11
N ALA A 282 -15.59 -22.64 20.31
CA ALA A 282 -16.61 -21.76 20.89
C ALA A 282 -16.08 -21.01 22.12
N ILE A 283 -16.56 -19.78 22.34
CA ILE A 283 -16.27 -18.99 23.54
C ILE A 283 -17.54 -18.24 23.97
N SER A 284 -17.73 -18.11 25.28
CA SER A 284 -18.80 -17.27 25.83
C SER A 284 -18.43 -15.80 25.66
N ILE A 285 -19.38 -14.98 25.24
CA ILE A 285 -19.18 -13.54 25.00
C ILE A 285 -18.64 -12.78 26.22
N ASN A 286 -18.89 -13.27 27.44
CA ASN A 286 -18.37 -12.66 28.67
C ASN A 286 -16.91 -13.02 29.00
N LYS A 287 -16.22 -13.79 28.16
CA LYS A 287 -14.82 -14.21 28.36
C LYS A 287 -13.96 -13.77 27.18
N THR A 288 -12.69 -13.49 27.45
CA THR A 288 -11.66 -13.38 26.42
C THR A 288 -10.96 -14.73 26.23
N THR A 289 -10.35 -14.94 25.07
CA THR A 289 -9.59 -16.16 24.79
C THR A 289 -8.37 -15.88 23.92
N THR A 290 -7.56 -16.91 23.68
CA THR A 290 -6.43 -16.88 22.74
C THR A 290 -6.46 -18.15 21.91
N ILE A 291 -5.85 -18.12 20.73
CA ILE A 291 -5.59 -19.31 19.92
C ILE A 291 -4.08 -19.57 19.85
N SER A 292 -3.70 -20.84 19.72
CA SER A 292 -2.29 -21.26 19.72
C SER A 292 -1.85 -21.73 18.32
N PRO A 293 -1.55 -20.81 17.38
CA PRO A 293 -1.03 -21.19 16.08
C PRO A 293 0.37 -21.77 16.17
N VAL A 294 0.62 -22.81 15.37
CA VAL A 294 1.88 -23.53 15.24
C VAL A 294 2.28 -23.51 13.77
N VAL A 295 3.33 -22.75 13.45
CA VAL A 295 3.92 -22.69 12.11
C VAL A 295 4.66 -24.00 11.82
N ARG A 296 4.38 -24.61 10.66
CA ARG A 296 5.04 -25.82 10.17
C ARG A 296 5.81 -25.57 8.87
N PRO A 297 6.91 -26.30 8.63
CA PRO A 297 7.48 -27.31 9.55
C PRO A 297 8.22 -26.64 10.73
N ASN A 298 8.56 -27.40 11.79
CA ASN A 298 9.03 -26.82 13.07
C ASN A 298 10.40 -26.13 12.97
N GLU A 299 11.13 -26.43 11.91
CA GLU A 299 12.48 -25.96 11.61
C GLU A 299 12.48 -24.54 11.02
N VAL A 300 11.30 -23.99 10.69
CA VAL A 300 11.14 -22.59 10.33
C VAL A 300 11.68 -21.71 11.46
N LYS A 301 12.67 -20.87 11.14
CA LYS A 301 13.35 -20.01 12.12
C LYS A 301 12.46 -18.87 12.60
N ASP A 302 11.72 -18.26 11.70
CA ASP A 302 10.80 -17.17 12.01
C ASP A 302 9.38 -17.69 12.17
N LYS A 303 8.92 -17.78 13.42
CA LYS A 303 7.60 -18.31 13.78
C LYS A 303 6.62 -17.19 14.14
N GLU A 304 6.97 -15.94 13.84
CA GLU A 304 6.08 -14.81 14.07
C GLU A 304 4.86 -14.91 13.15
N VAL A 305 3.69 -14.63 13.73
CA VAL A 305 2.40 -14.69 13.04
C VAL A 305 1.59 -13.46 13.37
N PHE A 306 0.74 -13.05 12.44
CA PHE A 306 -0.25 -12.01 12.64
C PHE A 306 -1.65 -12.62 12.61
N ILE A 307 -2.47 -12.21 13.58
CA ILE A 307 -3.83 -12.72 13.79
C ILE A 307 -4.82 -11.59 13.48
N TYR A 308 -5.84 -11.89 12.70
CA TYR A 308 -6.84 -10.94 12.23
C TYR A 308 -8.24 -11.53 12.34
N SER A 309 -9.22 -10.71 12.71
CA SER A 309 -10.62 -11.09 12.65
C SER A 309 -11.24 -10.67 11.31
N SER A 310 -11.99 -11.53 10.66
CA SER A 310 -12.80 -11.18 9.48
C SER A 310 -13.90 -10.16 9.81
N ASN A 311 -14.36 -10.12 11.07
CA ASN A 311 -15.34 -9.14 11.52
C ASN A 311 -14.99 -8.61 12.92
N ALA A 312 -14.33 -7.46 12.96
CA ALA A 312 -13.95 -6.79 14.19
C ALA A 312 -15.15 -6.34 15.05
N PHE A 313 -16.36 -6.23 14.48
CA PHE A 313 -17.59 -5.95 15.26
C PHE A 313 -18.04 -7.15 16.10
N MET A 314 -17.62 -8.34 15.71
CA MET A 314 -18.03 -9.57 16.37
C MET A 314 -16.95 -10.09 17.30
N ALA A 315 -15.69 -10.04 16.85
CA ALA A 315 -14.55 -10.32 17.71
C ALA A 315 -13.37 -9.42 17.34
N ARG A 316 -12.83 -8.71 18.34
CA ARG A 316 -11.60 -7.94 18.20
C ARG A 316 -10.40 -8.84 18.43
N VAL A 317 -9.33 -8.61 17.68
CA VAL A 317 -8.02 -9.24 17.93
C VAL A 317 -7.03 -8.16 18.34
N VAL A 318 -6.38 -8.36 19.48
CA VAL A 318 -5.33 -7.51 20.01
C VAL A 318 -4.19 -8.40 20.48
N GLY A 319 -3.03 -8.29 19.83
CA GLY A 319 -1.93 -9.21 20.06
C GLY A 319 -2.35 -10.65 19.75
N LYS A 320 -2.46 -11.48 20.79
CA LYS A 320 -2.99 -12.86 20.69
C LYS A 320 -4.38 -13.02 21.29
N THR A 321 -4.86 -11.99 21.97
CA THR A 321 -6.13 -12.01 22.69
C THR A 321 -7.26 -11.74 21.71
N ILE A 322 -8.29 -12.55 21.82
CA ILE A 322 -9.56 -12.41 21.11
C ILE A 322 -10.59 -11.94 22.12
N ILE A 323 -11.22 -10.82 21.82
CA ILE A 323 -12.22 -10.16 22.65
C ILE A 323 -13.56 -10.25 21.91
N PRO A 324 -14.47 -11.15 22.32
CA PRO A 324 -15.82 -11.23 21.75
C PRO A 324 -16.61 -9.94 22.01
N LEU A 325 -17.36 -9.47 21.02
CA LEU A 325 -18.19 -8.26 21.15
C LEU A 325 -19.66 -8.53 20.82
N ARG A 326 -19.93 -9.52 19.96
CA ARG A 326 -21.29 -9.95 19.58
C ARG A 326 -21.32 -11.46 19.42
N THR A 327 -22.48 -12.06 19.64
CA THR A 327 -22.72 -13.47 19.35
C THR A 327 -22.79 -13.73 17.85
N GLY A 328 -22.43 -14.94 17.43
CA GLY A 328 -22.34 -15.35 16.02
C GLY A 328 -21.03 -16.04 15.69
N THR A 329 -20.75 -16.23 14.40
CA THR A 329 -19.58 -16.99 13.93
C THR A 329 -18.63 -16.13 13.10
N VAL A 330 -17.38 -15.99 13.54
CA VAL A 330 -16.35 -15.16 12.90
C VAL A 330 -15.16 -16.01 12.49
N MET A 331 -14.57 -15.72 11.33
CA MET A 331 -13.29 -16.33 10.94
C MET A 331 -12.13 -15.51 11.52
N ILE A 332 -11.25 -16.18 12.26
CA ILE A 332 -9.97 -15.64 12.71
C ILE A 332 -8.88 -16.16 11.77
N THR A 333 -8.27 -15.25 11.00
CA THR A 333 -7.20 -15.56 10.04
C THR A 333 -5.85 -15.38 10.72
N VAL A 334 -4.98 -16.39 10.61
CA VAL A 334 -3.58 -16.33 11.04
C VAL A 334 -2.65 -16.46 9.84
N ILE A 335 -1.72 -15.52 9.73
CA ILE A 335 -0.78 -15.43 8.61
C ILE A 335 0.65 -15.42 9.17
N SER A 336 1.54 -16.23 8.61
CA SER A 336 2.96 -16.17 8.94
C SER A 336 3.56 -14.84 8.50
N LYS A 337 4.59 -14.36 9.21
CA LYS A 337 5.23 -13.07 8.89
C LYS A 337 5.70 -12.98 7.44
N ASP A 338 6.21 -14.07 6.90
CA ASP A 338 6.66 -14.18 5.50
C ASP A 338 5.52 -14.25 4.48
N GLY A 339 4.27 -14.42 4.92
CA GLY A 339 3.06 -14.46 4.10
C GLY A 339 2.81 -15.80 3.39
N TYR A 340 3.66 -16.81 3.54
CA TYR A 340 3.54 -18.08 2.81
C TYR A 340 2.51 -19.04 3.41
N ALA A 341 2.29 -18.99 4.72
CA ALA A 341 1.30 -19.81 5.39
C ALA A 341 0.14 -18.94 5.89
N LYS A 342 -1.07 -19.35 5.54
CA LYS A 342 -2.33 -18.74 5.97
C LYS A 342 -3.30 -19.84 6.39
N SER A 343 -3.87 -19.71 7.58
CA SER A 343 -4.89 -20.62 8.09
C SER A 343 -6.02 -19.85 8.74
N ASN A 344 -7.23 -20.39 8.68
CA ASN A 344 -8.41 -19.80 9.29
C ASN A 344 -8.90 -20.68 10.44
N PHE A 345 -9.31 -20.03 11.53
CA PHE A 345 -9.95 -20.63 12.68
C PHE A 345 -11.39 -20.12 12.77
N GLU A 346 -12.36 -21.01 12.81
CA GLU A 346 -13.78 -20.66 12.92
C GLU A 346 -14.17 -20.50 14.40
N LEU A 347 -14.49 -19.27 14.81
CA LEU A 347 -14.82 -18.93 16.18
C LEU A 347 -16.33 -18.70 16.33
N HIS A 348 -16.97 -19.50 17.19
CA HIS A 348 -18.36 -19.32 17.60
C HIS A 348 -18.44 -18.56 18.92
N ILE A 349 -19.13 -17.43 18.92
CA ILE A 349 -19.37 -16.63 20.11
C ILE A 349 -20.81 -16.85 20.54
N VAL A 350 -20.99 -17.29 21.78
CA VAL A 350 -22.31 -17.63 22.34
C VAL A 350 -22.58 -16.88 23.63
N GLU A 351 -23.85 -16.81 24.00
CA GLU A 351 -24.27 -16.28 25.29
C GLU A 351 -23.71 -17.13 26.45
N PRO A 352 -23.46 -16.53 27.63
CA PRO A 352 -22.97 -17.28 28.78
C PRO A 352 -23.89 -18.47 29.11
N GLY A 353 -23.30 -19.64 29.37
CA GLY A 353 -24.04 -20.86 29.69
C GLY A 353 -24.57 -21.65 28.49
N HIS A 354 -24.39 -21.15 27.26
CA HIS A 354 -24.75 -21.88 26.05
C HIS A 354 -23.57 -22.69 25.51
N SER A 355 -23.86 -23.86 24.94
CA SER A 355 -22.89 -24.68 24.20
C SER A 355 -23.27 -24.74 22.72
N VAL A 356 -22.30 -25.07 21.87
CA VAL A 356 -22.54 -25.35 20.45
C VAL A 356 -22.24 -26.82 20.21
N GLU A 357 -23.20 -27.55 19.64
CA GLU A 357 -23.07 -28.99 19.42
C GLU A 357 -21.90 -29.30 18.48
N GLY A 358 -21.05 -30.26 18.87
CA GLY A 358 -19.90 -30.68 18.07
C GLY A 358 -18.71 -29.71 18.04
N ILE A 359 -18.78 -28.59 18.77
CA ILE A 359 -17.73 -27.55 18.77
C ILE A 359 -17.07 -27.47 20.15
N PRO A 360 -15.74 -27.64 20.25
CA PRO A 360 -15.03 -27.56 21.53
C PRO A 360 -15.02 -26.13 22.07
N PHE A 361 -15.18 -25.99 23.39
CA PHE A 361 -15.07 -24.70 24.05
C PHE A 361 -13.60 -24.33 24.28
N LEU A 362 -13.21 -23.12 23.92
CA LEU A 362 -11.88 -22.58 24.11
C LEU A 362 -11.63 -22.22 25.57
N GLN A 363 -10.36 -22.31 25.97
CA GLN A 363 -9.95 -21.89 27.30
C GLN A 363 -10.08 -20.36 27.45
N ALA A 364 -10.81 -19.93 28.48
CA ALA A 364 -10.90 -18.52 28.83
C ALA A 364 -9.55 -18.03 29.37
N THR A 365 -9.10 -16.87 28.89
CA THR A 365 -7.86 -16.21 29.33
C THR A 365 -8.11 -15.01 30.23
N GLY A 366 -9.35 -14.52 30.28
CA GLY A 366 -9.77 -13.40 31.12
C GLY A 366 -11.27 -13.14 31.04
N GLU A 367 -11.73 -12.17 31.83
CA GLU A 367 -13.08 -11.63 31.73
C GLU A 367 -13.17 -10.63 30.57
N ASN A 368 -14.33 -10.57 29.93
CA ASN A 368 -14.61 -9.55 28.93
C ASN A 368 -15.27 -8.32 29.57
N SER A 369 -14.46 -7.35 29.97
CA SER A 369 -14.93 -6.10 30.56
C SER A 369 -15.86 -5.30 29.65
N GLU A 370 -15.68 -5.38 28.31
CA GLU A 370 -16.57 -4.71 27.35
C GLU A 370 -18.00 -5.24 27.47
N TYR A 371 -18.17 -6.56 27.54
CA TYR A 371 -19.47 -7.19 27.73
C TYR A 371 -20.03 -6.94 29.14
N LEU A 372 -19.21 -7.11 30.18
CA LEU A 372 -19.67 -7.03 31.57
C LEU A 372 -20.16 -5.62 31.94
N ASN A 373 -19.49 -4.56 31.49
CA ASN A 373 -19.88 -3.18 31.77
C ASN A 373 -21.23 -2.80 31.16
N THR A 374 -21.65 -3.45 30.07
CA THR A 374 -22.98 -3.23 29.47
C THR A 374 -24.11 -3.91 30.23
N ASN A 375 -23.81 -4.98 30.98
CA ASN A 375 -24.80 -5.85 31.63
C ASN A 375 -24.92 -5.67 33.16
N THR A 376 -23.96 -5.02 33.82
CA THR A 376 -24.02 -4.71 35.27
C THR A 376 -24.99 -3.57 35.60
N ASN A 377 -25.45 -2.79 34.61
CA ASN A 377 -26.43 -1.71 34.76
C ASN A 377 -27.90 -2.19 34.64
N GLY A 378 -28.20 -3.42 35.09
CA GLY A 378 -29.57 -3.90 35.28
C GLY A 378 -30.47 -3.85 34.04
N GLY A 379 -30.40 -4.87 33.20
CA GLY A 379 -31.52 -5.34 32.37
C GLY A 379 -32.17 -4.31 31.44
N GLY A 380 -31.63 -4.18 30.24
CA GLY A 380 -32.34 -3.57 29.12
C GLY A 380 -31.93 -4.25 27.83
N VAL A 381 -32.82 -5.06 27.27
CA VAL A 381 -32.84 -5.32 25.84
C VAL A 381 -32.69 -3.96 25.17
N VAL A 382 -31.60 -3.73 24.43
CA VAL A 382 -31.52 -2.61 23.49
C VAL A 382 -32.57 -2.88 22.41
N ASN A 383 -33.80 -2.52 22.73
CA ASN A 383 -34.79 -2.18 21.73
C ASN A 383 -34.11 -1.12 20.88
N ASN A 384 -33.81 -1.49 19.64
CA ASN A 384 -33.37 -0.59 18.59
C ASN A 384 -34.51 0.40 18.32
N SER A 385 -34.72 1.35 19.23
CA SER A 385 -35.78 2.34 19.20
C SER A 385 -35.15 3.70 19.04
N LEU A 386 -35.24 4.17 17.81
CA LEU A 386 -35.08 5.54 17.37
C LEU A 386 -33.70 6.12 17.70
N VAL A 387 -32.72 5.78 16.87
CA VAL A 387 -31.63 6.69 16.52
C VAL A 387 -32.28 8.05 16.28
N GLY A 388 -32.10 8.96 17.23
CA GLY A 388 -32.43 10.36 17.05
C GLY A 388 -31.85 10.75 15.70
N LYS A 389 -32.71 11.22 14.80
CA LYS A 389 -32.33 11.82 13.54
C LYS A 389 -31.64 13.15 13.86
N ASP A 390 -30.52 13.09 14.57
CA ASP A 390 -29.60 14.20 14.72
C ASP A 390 -29.05 14.41 13.32
N THR A 391 -29.63 15.39 12.67
CA THR A 391 -29.20 15.89 11.37
C THR A 391 -27.82 16.51 11.59
N TYR A 392 -26.77 15.73 11.35
CA TYR A 392 -25.41 16.26 11.46
C TYR A 392 -25.15 17.19 10.27
N GLU A 393 -24.61 18.37 10.55
CA GLU A 393 -24.05 19.23 9.52
C GLU A 393 -22.69 18.68 9.08
N VAL A 394 -22.26 19.00 7.86
CA VAL A 394 -20.91 18.68 7.40
C VAL A 394 -19.89 19.41 8.28
N LYS A 395 -18.92 18.67 8.82
CA LYS A 395 -17.85 19.21 9.68
C LYS A 395 -16.49 19.24 8.99
N ASN A 396 -16.26 18.33 8.06
CA ASN A 396 -14.96 18.22 7.41
C ASN A 396 -15.08 17.66 5.99
N ILE A 397 -14.17 18.10 5.11
CA ILE A 397 -13.91 17.50 3.81
C ILE A 397 -12.51 16.90 3.87
N GLY A 398 -12.34 15.65 3.46
CA GLY A 398 -11.05 14.99 3.31
C GLY A 398 -10.78 14.58 1.87
N PHE A 399 -9.50 14.40 1.52
CA PHE A 399 -9.10 13.81 0.25
C PHE A 399 -8.22 12.60 0.49
N SER A 400 -8.45 11.49 -0.23
CA SER A 400 -7.53 10.35 -0.22
C SER A 400 -6.23 10.63 -0.99
N VAL A 401 -6.14 11.75 -1.69
CA VAL A 401 -4.92 12.25 -2.31
C VAL A 401 -4.84 13.76 -2.05
N LYS A 402 -3.77 14.25 -1.42
CA LYS A 402 -3.64 15.69 -1.08
C LYS A 402 -3.12 16.54 -2.25
N SER A 403 -2.40 15.90 -3.17
CA SER A 403 -1.87 16.56 -4.36
C SER A 403 -1.64 15.58 -5.50
N THR A 404 -1.67 16.08 -6.73
CA THR A 404 -1.31 15.29 -7.91
C THR A 404 -0.52 16.10 -8.93
N THR A 405 0.17 15.41 -9.83
CA THR A 405 0.78 15.99 -11.02
C THR A 405 0.12 15.41 -12.26
N LEU A 406 -0.39 16.27 -13.14
CA LEU A 406 -1.02 15.90 -14.42
C LEU A 406 -0.20 16.41 -15.59
N LYS A 407 -0.26 15.73 -16.74
CA LYS A 407 0.25 16.32 -17.98
C LYS A 407 -0.84 17.17 -18.61
N VAL A 408 -0.43 18.19 -19.37
CA VAL A 408 -1.37 19.01 -20.15
C VAL A 408 -2.29 18.10 -20.99
N GLY A 409 -3.60 18.33 -20.86
CA GLY A 409 -4.65 17.55 -21.52
C GLY A 409 -5.20 16.37 -20.71
N ASP A 410 -4.51 15.91 -19.66
CA ASP A 410 -4.99 14.83 -18.80
C ASP A 410 -6.15 15.30 -17.91
N THR A 411 -6.96 14.35 -17.46
CA THR A 411 -8.08 14.58 -16.53
C THR A 411 -7.91 13.81 -15.24
N PHE A 412 -8.44 14.34 -14.14
CA PHE A 412 -8.43 13.69 -12.83
C PHE A 412 -9.78 13.87 -12.13
N ASP A 413 -10.39 12.75 -11.72
CA ASP A 413 -11.65 12.77 -10.98
C ASP A 413 -11.37 12.99 -9.48
N LEU A 414 -11.42 14.25 -9.05
CA LEU A 414 -11.24 14.63 -7.64
C LEU A 414 -12.46 14.24 -6.80
N ALA A 415 -13.66 14.19 -7.38
CA ALA A 415 -14.88 13.84 -6.65
C ALA A 415 -14.81 12.42 -6.09
N SER A 416 -14.32 11.46 -6.89
CA SER A 416 -14.10 10.07 -6.44
C SER A 416 -13.11 9.94 -5.26
N LYS A 417 -12.28 10.97 -5.03
CA LYS A 417 -11.28 11.01 -3.96
C LYS A 417 -11.66 11.96 -2.83
N THR A 418 -12.87 12.53 -2.87
CA THR A 418 -13.37 13.49 -1.87
C THR A 418 -14.30 12.78 -0.89
N PHE A 419 -14.08 13.01 0.40
CA PHE A 419 -14.85 12.41 1.48
C PHE A 419 -15.44 13.51 2.35
N VAL A 420 -16.72 13.40 2.69
CA VAL A 420 -17.44 14.35 3.53
C VAL A 420 -17.74 13.70 4.87
N PHE A 421 -17.45 14.41 5.96
CA PHE A 421 -17.58 13.89 7.32
C PHE A 421 -18.48 14.77 8.19
N PRO A 422 -19.32 14.18 9.06
CA PRO A 422 -19.59 12.73 9.16
C PRO A 422 -20.39 12.18 7.96
N GLU A 423 -20.42 10.86 7.69
CA GLU A 423 -21.23 10.35 6.55
C GLU A 423 -22.72 10.48 6.74
N ASN A 424 -23.23 10.61 7.94
CA ASN A 424 -24.66 10.83 8.11
C ASN A 424 -25.02 12.32 7.98
N ALA A 425 -24.08 13.17 7.59
CA ALA A 425 -24.35 14.56 7.35
C ALA A 425 -25.41 14.74 6.25
N LEU A 426 -26.33 15.68 6.47
CA LEU A 426 -27.24 16.13 5.43
C LEU A 426 -26.48 17.03 4.43
N GLU A 427 -26.99 17.11 3.20
CA GLU A 427 -26.50 18.05 2.18
C GLU A 427 -24.98 17.93 1.90
N LYS A 428 -24.54 16.72 1.56
CA LYS A 428 -23.11 16.43 1.27
C LYS A 428 -22.65 16.89 -0.10
N GLU A 429 -23.46 17.63 -0.84
CA GLU A 429 -23.07 18.13 -2.15
C GLU A 429 -21.81 19.00 -2.00
N VAL A 430 -20.79 18.66 -2.79
CA VAL A 430 -19.52 19.37 -2.83
C VAL A 430 -19.39 20.07 -4.18
N SER A 431 -19.15 21.37 -4.14
CA SER A 431 -18.79 22.18 -5.30
C SER A 431 -17.27 22.36 -5.36
N TYR A 432 -16.72 22.48 -6.56
CA TYR A 432 -15.29 22.60 -6.79
C TYR A 432 -14.97 23.86 -7.58
N LYS A 433 -13.87 24.54 -7.23
CA LYS A 433 -13.40 25.74 -7.94
C LYS A 433 -11.89 25.72 -8.09
N SER A 434 -11.39 26.11 -9.27
CA SER A 434 -9.95 26.32 -9.49
C SER A 434 -9.56 27.74 -9.14
N ASP A 435 -8.44 27.90 -8.42
CA ASP A 435 -7.84 29.21 -8.17
C ASP A 435 -7.26 29.83 -9.46
N ASN A 436 -6.92 29.01 -10.45
CA ASN A 436 -6.42 29.44 -11.75
C ASN A 436 -6.85 28.50 -12.88
N GLU A 437 -7.94 28.88 -13.57
CA GLU A 437 -8.52 28.13 -14.70
C GLU A 437 -7.64 28.09 -15.95
N ALA A 438 -6.68 29.03 -16.10
CA ALA A 438 -5.73 28.98 -17.20
C ALA A 438 -4.72 27.82 -17.05
N ILE A 439 -4.48 27.35 -15.82
CA ILE A 439 -3.62 26.19 -15.52
C ILE A 439 -4.46 24.91 -15.51
N ALA A 440 -5.58 24.89 -14.80
CA ALA A 440 -6.50 23.76 -14.80
C ALA A 440 -7.94 24.18 -14.49
N THR A 441 -8.89 23.57 -15.19
CA THR A 441 -10.33 23.75 -14.96
C THR A 441 -10.89 22.58 -14.15
N VAL A 442 -11.99 22.80 -13.44
CA VAL A 442 -12.75 21.74 -12.76
C VAL A 442 -14.22 21.90 -13.11
N ASN A 443 -14.89 20.81 -13.48
CA ASN A 443 -16.31 20.85 -13.80
C ASN A 443 -17.19 20.60 -12.55
N GLU A 444 -18.50 20.74 -12.69
CA GLU A 444 -19.48 20.52 -11.61
C GLU A 444 -19.43 19.11 -11.01
N LYS A 445 -18.96 18.12 -11.76
CA LYS A 445 -18.77 16.74 -11.30
C LYS A 445 -17.44 16.52 -10.57
N GLY A 446 -16.65 17.58 -10.33
CA GLY A 446 -15.34 17.49 -9.69
C GLY A 446 -14.25 16.86 -10.56
N THR A 447 -14.44 16.78 -11.88
CA THR A 447 -13.40 16.34 -12.80
C THR A 447 -12.51 17.52 -13.19
N ILE A 448 -11.23 17.43 -12.84
CA ILE A 448 -10.18 18.37 -13.20
C ILE A 448 -9.70 18.07 -14.62
N LYS A 449 -9.46 19.11 -15.42
CA LYS A 449 -8.75 19.04 -16.71
C LYS A 449 -7.53 19.94 -16.69
N ALA A 450 -6.36 19.37 -16.98
CA ALA A 450 -5.11 20.11 -17.07
C ALA A 450 -5.05 20.93 -18.38
N VAL A 451 -4.89 22.24 -18.27
CA VAL A 451 -4.95 23.19 -19.39
C VAL A 451 -3.55 23.65 -19.82
N ALA A 452 -2.73 24.11 -18.88
CA ALA A 452 -1.40 24.63 -19.16
C ALA A 452 -0.42 24.31 -18.01
N GLU A 453 0.88 24.34 -18.31
CA GLU A 453 1.93 24.13 -17.33
C GLU A 453 1.88 25.16 -16.20
N GLY A 454 2.07 24.69 -14.97
CA GLY A 454 2.04 25.53 -13.78
C GLY A 454 1.44 24.82 -12.57
N SER A 455 1.27 25.53 -11.47
CA SER A 455 0.62 25.02 -10.27
C SER A 455 -0.64 25.82 -9.95
N THR A 456 -1.68 25.12 -9.49
CA THR A 456 -2.93 25.72 -9.05
C THR A 456 -3.49 24.94 -7.86
N THR A 457 -4.47 25.51 -7.18
CA THR A 457 -5.20 24.84 -6.10
C THR A 457 -6.66 24.73 -6.49
N ILE A 458 -7.24 23.55 -6.26
CA ILE A 458 -8.68 23.33 -6.37
C ILE A 458 -9.28 23.38 -4.97
N THR A 459 -10.28 24.21 -4.77
CA THR A 459 -11.01 24.33 -3.51
C THR A 459 -12.33 23.58 -3.61
N ALA A 460 -12.54 22.61 -2.72
CA ALA A 460 -13.81 21.93 -2.51
C ALA A 460 -14.61 22.67 -1.43
N THR A 461 -15.91 22.90 -1.66
CA THR A 461 -16.80 23.64 -0.77
C THR A 461 -18.14 22.94 -0.65
N THR A 462 -18.56 22.66 0.58
CA THR A 462 -19.90 22.13 0.89
C THR A 462 -20.93 23.25 1.03
N LYS A 463 -22.22 22.89 1.01
CA LYS A 463 -23.31 23.87 1.08
C LYS A 463 -23.29 24.72 2.36
N ASN A 464 -22.87 24.15 3.49
CA ASN A 464 -22.73 24.87 4.77
C ASN A 464 -21.38 25.61 4.91
N GLY A 465 -20.56 25.68 3.85
CA GLY A 465 -19.35 26.51 3.81
C GLY A 465 -18.08 25.84 4.32
N VAL A 466 -18.10 24.55 4.68
CA VAL A 466 -16.85 23.81 4.97
C VAL A 466 -16.04 23.67 3.70
N THR A 467 -14.74 24.00 3.77
CA THR A 467 -13.83 23.96 2.62
C THR A 467 -12.59 23.11 2.87
N ASN A 468 -12.02 22.54 1.80
CA ASN A 468 -10.67 21.97 1.81
C ASN A 468 -9.98 22.20 0.44
N LYS A 469 -8.65 22.19 0.44
CA LYS A 469 -7.81 22.56 -0.70
C LYS A 469 -6.98 21.38 -1.21
N PHE A 470 -7.01 21.18 -2.53
CA PHE A 470 -6.26 20.16 -3.26
C PHE A 470 -5.20 20.82 -4.15
N LYS A 471 -3.93 20.45 -3.98
CA LYS A 471 -2.83 21.04 -4.76
C LYS A 471 -2.61 20.30 -6.07
N LEU A 472 -2.52 21.04 -7.17
CA LEU A 472 -2.29 20.48 -8.50
C LEU A 472 -1.05 21.10 -9.14
N ASN A 473 -0.20 20.23 -9.68
CA ASN A 473 0.89 20.62 -10.58
C ASN A 473 0.60 20.09 -11.99
N VAL A 474 0.78 20.92 -13.00
CA VAL A 474 0.62 20.56 -14.41
C VAL A 474 1.96 20.66 -15.09
N ILE A 475 2.39 19.56 -15.71
CA ILE A 475 3.64 19.48 -16.44
C ILE A 475 3.38 19.34 -17.94
N LYS A 476 4.40 19.67 -18.73
CA LYS A 476 4.33 19.50 -20.17
C LYS A 476 4.01 18.06 -20.52
N LYS A 477 3.09 17.87 -21.46
CA LYS A 477 3.00 16.61 -22.17
C LYS A 477 4.20 16.52 -23.11
N ILE A 478 5.20 15.72 -22.73
CA ILE A 478 6.30 15.38 -23.63
C ILE A 478 5.78 14.29 -24.56
N ASP A 479 5.52 14.66 -25.81
CA ASP A 479 5.22 13.67 -26.84
C ASP A 479 6.47 12.80 -27.05
N LYS A 480 6.32 11.50 -26.84
CA LYS A 480 7.41 10.55 -27.11
C LYS A 480 7.62 10.55 -28.62
N ASP A 481 8.83 10.86 -29.06
CA ASP A 481 9.18 10.78 -30.46
C ASP A 481 8.99 9.34 -30.99
N GLU A 482 8.13 9.17 -31.97
CA GLU A 482 7.89 7.91 -32.66
C GLU A 482 8.90 7.77 -33.81
N TYR A 483 9.89 6.91 -33.62
CA TYR A 483 10.82 6.53 -34.67
C TYR A 483 10.25 5.34 -35.45
N GLN A 484 10.36 5.34 -36.77
CA GLN A 484 9.98 4.20 -37.59
C GLN A 484 11.04 3.94 -38.67
N ILE A 485 11.35 2.66 -38.89
CA ILE A 485 12.20 2.21 -40.01
C ILE A 485 11.27 1.74 -41.13
N THR A 486 11.08 2.60 -42.12
CA THR A 486 10.04 2.45 -43.14
C THR A 486 10.47 1.50 -44.24
N GLU A 487 11.71 1.62 -44.71
CA GLU A 487 12.22 0.81 -45.82
C GLU A 487 13.67 0.40 -45.59
N ILE A 488 14.01 -0.71 -46.24
CA ILE A 488 15.33 -1.32 -46.22
C ILE A 488 15.56 -1.89 -47.62
N ASN A 489 16.45 -1.27 -48.37
CA ASN A 489 16.62 -1.50 -49.79
C ASN A 489 18.08 -1.93 -50.08
N PRO A 490 18.36 -3.24 -50.20
CA PRO A 490 19.66 -3.73 -50.67
C PRO A 490 19.85 -3.42 -52.16
N SER A 491 21.07 -3.02 -52.57
CA SER A 491 21.44 -2.90 -53.98
C SER A 491 21.96 -4.23 -54.53
N GLU A 492 21.82 -4.50 -55.82
CA GLU A 492 22.45 -5.66 -56.46
C GLU A 492 23.96 -5.77 -56.14
N ARG A 493 24.44 -6.98 -55.84
CA ARG A 493 25.85 -7.22 -55.51
C ARG A 493 26.67 -7.45 -56.77
N LYS A 494 27.58 -6.52 -57.08
CA LYS A 494 28.46 -6.58 -58.27
C LYS A 494 29.93 -6.64 -57.86
N ALA A 495 30.64 -7.66 -58.32
CA ALA A 495 32.05 -7.89 -57.97
C ALA A 495 32.33 -7.83 -56.44
N GLY A 496 31.40 -8.34 -55.64
CA GLY A 496 31.51 -8.34 -54.17
C GLY A 496 31.13 -7.02 -53.49
N ILE A 497 30.74 -5.99 -54.23
CA ILE A 497 30.33 -4.68 -53.72
C ILE A 497 28.81 -4.58 -53.71
N PHE A 498 28.23 -4.12 -52.60
CA PHE A 498 26.82 -3.78 -52.49
C PHE A 498 26.62 -2.68 -51.45
N SER A 499 25.48 -2.00 -51.49
CA SER A 499 25.05 -1.05 -50.48
C SER A 499 23.69 -1.44 -49.93
N ILE A 500 23.41 -1.02 -48.70
CA ILE A 500 22.09 -1.14 -48.10
C ILE A 500 21.63 0.27 -47.77
N GLU A 501 20.51 0.68 -48.36
CA GLU A 501 19.82 1.92 -48.02
C GLU A 501 18.73 1.64 -46.97
N PHE A 502 18.61 2.56 -46.01
CA PHE A 502 17.60 2.55 -44.98
C PHE A 502 16.81 3.84 -45.06
N LYS A 503 15.49 3.74 -44.91
CA LYS A 503 14.63 4.92 -44.72
C LYS A 503 14.01 4.91 -43.33
N ALA A 504 13.98 6.07 -42.71
CA ALA A 504 13.41 6.24 -41.39
C ALA A 504 12.67 7.57 -41.22
N THR A 505 11.66 7.55 -40.35
CA THR A 505 10.89 8.73 -39.96
C THR A 505 10.91 8.93 -38.45
N LYS A 506 10.67 10.17 -38.03
CA LYS A 506 10.47 10.64 -36.66
C LYS A 506 9.18 11.45 -36.63
N ASN A 507 8.16 10.97 -35.91
CA ASN A 507 6.82 11.57 -35.87
C ASN A 507 6.24 11.79 -37.29
N GLY A 508 6.41 10.80 -38.18
CA GLY A 508 5.99 10.87 -39.58
C GLY A 508 6.83 11.78 -40.49
N LYS A 509 7.81 12.54 -39.95
CA LYS A 509 8.73 13.38 -40.73
C LYS A 509 10.04 12.64 -41.00
N LYS A 510 10.76 13.01 -42.06
CA LYS A 510 12.05 12.43 -42.42
C LYS A 510 13.06 12.53 -41.26
N TYR A 511 13.64 11.40 -40.84
CA TYR A 511 14.57 11.35 -39.72
C TYR A 511 15.95 11.90 -40.10
N ASN A 512 16.56 12.65 -39.17
CA ASN A 512 17.95 13.09 -39.27
C ASN A 512 18.67 12.72 -37.97
N GLY A 513 19.74 11.94 -38.06
CA GLY A 513 20.48 11.52 -36.87
C GLY A 513 21.14 10.15 -36.96
N PRO A 514 21.86 9.75 -35.90
CA PRO A 514 22.63 8.53 -35.90
C PRO A 514 21.76 7.28 -35.67
N ALA A 515 22.14 6.18 -36.33
CA ALA A 515 21.66 4.83 -36.06
C ALA A 515 22.83 3.85 -36.13
N LYS A 516 22.61 2.63 -35.63
CA LYS A 516 23.59 1.55 -35.70
C LYS A 516 23.10 0.46 -36.64
N VAL A 517 23.95 0.07 -37.57
CA VAL A 517 23.70 -1.06 -38.47
C VAL A 517 24.68 -2.16 -38.13
N THR A 518 24.17 -3.36 -37.93
CA THR A 518 24.94 -4.58 -37.72
C THR A 518 24.60 -5.56 -38.83
N VAL A 519 25.62 -6.01 -39.57
CA VAL A 519 25.46 -7.09 -40.54
C VAL A 519 26.18 -8.32 -40.01
N SER A 520 25.49 -9.44 -39.91
CA SER A 520 26.01 -10.69 -39.36
C SER A 520 25.82 -11.87 -40.30
N TYR A 521 26.87 -12.68 -40.43
CA TYR A 521 26.88 -13.93 -41.17
C TYR A 521 27.72 -14.96 -40.43
N THR A 522 27.26 -16.21 -40.36
CA THR A 522 27.93 -17.29 -39.59
C THR A 522 28.24 -16.85 -38.14
N LYS A 523 29.52 -16.69 -37.76
CA LYS A 523 29.98 -16.19 -36.44
C LYS A 523 30.56 -14.76 -36.49
N LYS A 524 30.51 -14.08 -37.63
CA LYS A 524 31.07 -12.72 -37.80
C LYS A 524 29.94 -11.68 -37.80
N ALA A 525 30.22 -10.52 -37.19
CA ALA A 525 29.32 -9.37 -37.18
C ALA A 525 30.10 -8.07 -37.42
N ILE A 526 29.62 -7.26 -38.36
CA ILE A 526 30.20 -5.97 -38.75
C ILE A 526 29.25 -4.87 -38.29
N LYS A 527 29.74 -3.95 -37.46
CA LYS A 527 28.95 -2.85 -36.91
C LYS A 527 29.38 -1.52 -37.53
N ARG A 528 28.42 -0.70 -37.92
CA ARG A 528 28.63 0.64 -38.49
C ARG A 528 27.67 1.63 -37.83
N ASP A 529 28.20 2.79 -37.45
CA ASP A 529 27.38 3.95 -37.15
C ASP A 529 27.01 4.63 -38.47
N VAL A 530 25.73 4.92 -38.66
CA VAL A 530 25.19 5.56 -39.87
C VAL A 530 24.46 6.82 -39.48
N TYR A 531 24.48 7.82 -40.35
CA TYR A 531 23.74 9.06 -40.11
C TYR A 531 22.67 9.21 -41.18
N PHE A 532 21.41 9.26 -40.75
CA PHE A 532 20.30 9.59 -41.64
C PHE A 532 20.35 11.07 -41.98
N ASN A 533 20.30 11.36 -43.28
CA ASN A 533 20.10 12.69 -43.80
C ASN A 533 18.85 12.70 -44.69
N ASN A 534 17.92 13.60 -44.38
CA ASN A 534 16.62 13.70 -45.01
C ASN A 534 15.88 12.35 -45.07
N GLY A 535 15.92 11.59 -43.97
CA GLY A 535 15.22 10.31 -43.83
C GLY A 535 15.92 9.12 -44.49
N VAL A 536 17.11 9.29 -45.06
CA VAL A 536 17.85 8.23 -45.77
C VAL A 536 19.24 8.05 -45.20
N ALA A 537 19.67 6.81 -44.99
CA ALA A 537 21.04 6.43 -44.69
C ALA A 537 21.47 5.29 -45.61
N SER A 538 22.74 5.24 -46.01
CA SER A 538 23.27 4.15 -46.83
C SER A 538 24.61 3.66 -46.31
N VAL A 539 24.83 2.35 -46.34
CA VAL A 539 26.12 1.73 -45.99
C VAL A 539 26.60 0.88 -47.15
N LYS A 540 27.84 1.10 -47.57
CA LYS A 540 28.51 0.32 -48.60
C LYS A 540 29.38 -0.76 -47.98
N TYR A 541 29.32 -1.96 -48.53
CA TYR A 541 30.12 -3.12 -48.17
C TYR A 541 30.94 -3.58 -49.38
N ASN A 542 32.10 -4.20 -49.12
CA ASN A 542 32.96 -4.73 -50.16
C ASN A 542 33.37 -6.19 -49.92
N GLY A 543 34.01 -6.79 -50.92
CA GLY A 543 34.43 -8.19 -50.94
C GLY A 543 35.45 -8.60 -49.87
N PHE A 544 36.17 -7.64 -49.28
CA PHE A 544 37.13 -7.89 -48.19
C PHE A 544 36.43 -8.00 -46.84
N GLU A 545 35.35 -7.24 -46.63
CA GLU A 545 34.51 -7.29 -45.43
C GLU A 545 33.58 -8.52 -45.47
N PHE A 546 33.08 -8.83 -46.66
CA PHE A 546 32.16 -9.91 -46.95
C PHE A 546 32.71 -10.76 -48.09
N GLY A 547 33.12 -11.99 -47.80
CA GLY A 547 33.56 -12.93 -48.83
C GLY A 547 32.52 -13.03 -49.95
N THR A 548 32.96 -13.02 -51.21
CA THR A 548 32.08 -13.07 -52.39
C THR A 548 31.17 -14.31 -52.42
N TRP A 549 31.53 -15.35 -51.68
CA TRP A 549 30.78 -16.59 -51.49
C TRP A 549 29.62 -16.50 -50.47
N VAL A 550 29.56 -15.46 -49.63
CA VAL A 550 28.50 -15.30 -48.62
C VAL A 550 27.24 -14.77 -49.28
N LYS A 551 26.23 -15.62 -49.44
CA LYS A 551 24.95 -15.27 -50.07
C LYS A 551 23.88 -14.84 -49.06
N ASP A 552 23.80 -15.56 -47.95
CA ASP A 552 22.84 -15.32 -46.88
C ASP A 552 23.45 -14.57 -45.71
N PHE A 553 22.83 -13.46 -45.32
CA PHE A 553 23.23 -12.74 -44.12
C PHE A 553 22.10 -11.91 -43.51
N ASN A 554 22.25 -11.66 -42.21
CA ASN A 554 21.30 -10.90 -41.42
C ASN A 554 21.76 -9.46 -41.30
N VAL A 555 20.82 -8.53 -41.41
CA VAL A 555 21.07 -7.11 -41.21
C VAL A 555 20.12 -6.60 -40.15
N LYS A 556 20.68 -6.00 -39.11
CA LYS A 556 19.98 -5.40 -37.98
C LYS A 556 20.25 -3.92 -37.96
N ILE A 557 19.21 -3.11 -37.94
CA ILE A 557 19.30 -1.66 -37.74
C ILE A 557 18.66 -1.28 -36.40
N GLU A 558 19.39 -0.48 -35.63
CA GLU A 558 19.02 0.01 -34.31
C GLU A 558 18.92 1.53 -34.35
N LEU A 559 17.69 2.04 -34.27
CA LEU A 559 17.35 3.45 -34.28
C LEU A 559 16.63 3.79 -32.97
N LYS A 560 17.36 4.33 -32.00
CA LYS A 560 16.84 4.64 -30.65
C LYS A 560 16.18 3.40 -30.02
N ASP A 561 14.86 3.38 -29.85
CA ASP A 561 14.08 2.27 -29.31
C ASP A 561 13.56 1.30 -30.38
N GLN A 562 13.76 1.59 -31.67
CA GLN A 562 13.43 0.71 -32.79
C GLN A 562 14.57 -0.22 -33.15
N VAL A 563 14.26 -1.50 -33.29
CA VAL A 563 15.18 -2.52 -33.81
C VAL A 563 14.46 -3.28 -34.91
N LYS A 564 15.03 -3.28 -36.12
CA LYS A 564 14.50 -4.06 -37.24
C LYS A 564 15.60 -4.96 -37.78
N THR A 565 15.27 -6.23 -37.96
CA THR A 565 16.16 -7.25 -38.52
C THR A 565 15.54 -7.80 -39.80
N PHE A 566 16.35 -8.03 -40.81
CA PHE A 566 15.93 -8.63 -42.06
C PHE A 566 17.05 -9.51 -42.61
N GLU A 567 16.63 -10.59 -43.29
CA GLU A 567 17.53 -11.49 -43.98
C GLU A 567 17.69 -11.04 -45.43
N LEU A 568 18.92 -11.05 -45.92
CA LEU A 568 19.27 -10.83 -47.31
C LEU A 568 19.85 -12.10 -47.91
N ASN A 569 19.41 -12.40 -49.12
CA ASN A 569 19.93 -13.46 -49.97
C ASN A 569 20.34 -12.83 -51.31
N TYR A 570 21.59 -13.06 -51.73
CA TYR A 570 22.17 -12.60 -53.00
C TYR A 570 22.53 -13.74 -53.95
#